data_AF-A0A0L8GC52-F1
#
_entry.id   AF-A0A0L8GC52-F1
#
_cell.length_a   1.000
_cell.length_b   1.000
_cell.length_c   1.000
_cell.angle_alpha   90.00
_cell.angle_beta   90.00
_cell.angle_gamma   90.00
#
_symmetry.space_group_name_H-M   'P 1'
#
loop_
_entity.id
_entity.type
_entity.pdbx_description
1 polymer ?
#
loop_
_entity_poly.entity_id
_entity_poly.type
_entity_poly.pdbx_seq_one_letter_code
_entity_poly.pdbx_strand_id
1 'polypeptide(L)' 'LGYRHLTVNHSINFVDPVTFATTNHIECLWKHVKNRNKRENGTARNLLQTHLIEFMWRYEFKDEIFQKLLEQIRHLYSCI' A
#
# COMPACT_ATOMS: atom_id res chain seq x y z
N LEU A 1 12.71 -0.82 16.01
CA LEU A 1 11.28 -0.68 16.39
C LEU A 1 10.57 -1.96 16.00
N GLY A 2 10.09 -2.74 16.98
CA GLY A 2 9.46 -4.04 16.73
C GLY A 2 7.98 -3.87 16.37
N TYR A 3 7.59 -4.30 15.17
CA TYR A 3 6.19 -4.35 14.78
C TYR A 3 5.50 -5.55 15.46
N ARG A 4 4.39 -5.30 16.17
CA ARG A 4 3.57 -6.37 16.75
C ARG A 4 2.58 -6.86 15.70
N HIS A 5 2.81 -8.05 15.16
CA HIS A 5 1.87 -8.69 14.24
C HIS A 5 0.69 -9.26 15.00
N LEU A 6 -0.52 -8.78 14.70
CA LEU A 6 -1.78 -9.30 15.23
C LEU A 6 -2.39 -10.28 14.22
N THR A 7 -3.03 -11.33 14.72
CA THR A 7 -3.69 -12.36 13.90
C THR A 7 -5.14 -12.53 14.36
N VAL A 8 -5.98 -13.07 13.47
CA VAL A 8 -7.38 -13.42 13.76
C VAL A 8 -7.60 -14.88 13.37
N ASN A 9 -8.30 -15.64 14.22
CA ASN A 9 -8.73 -16.99 13.87
C ASN A 9 -10.11 -16.95 13.19
N HIS A 10 -10.12 -16.94 11.86
CA HIS A 10 -11.35 -16.87 11.04
C HIS A 10 -12.27 -18.09 11.15
N SER A 11 -11.83 -19.22 11.75
CA SER A 11 -12.72 -20.34 12.06
C SER A 11 -13.60 -20.07 13.27
N ILE A 12 -13.25 -19.08 14.10
CA ILE A 12 -13.95 -18.76 15.35
C ILE A 12 -14.57 -17.36 15.28
N ASN A 13 -13.79 -16.35 14.87
CA ASN A 13 -14.19 -14.95 14.89
C ASN A 13 -13.75 -14.22 13.63
N PHE A 14 -14.57 -13.28 13.17
CA PHE A 14 -14.21 -12.37 12.07
C PHE A 14 -13.46 -11.11 12.57
N VAL A 15 -13.73 -10.72 13.81
CA VAL A 15 -13.05 -9.66 14.55
C VAL A 15 -12.56 -10.29 15.85
N ASP A 16 -11.27 -10.16 16.17
CA ASP A 16 -10.75 -10.71 17.41
C ASP A 16 -11.38 -9.97 18.62
N PRO A 17 -12.04 -10.65 19.58
CA PRO A 17 -12.80 -9.99 20.63
C PRO A 17 -11.93 -9.34 21.73
N VAL A 18 -10.64 -9.66 21.78
CA VAL A 18 -9.71 -9.16 22.82
C VAL A 18 -8.92 -7.97 22.30
N THR A 19 -8.38 -8.10 21.09
CA THR A 19 -7.51 -7.12 20.45
C THR A 19 -8.25 -6.22 19.46
N PHE A 20 -9.49 -6.57 19.11
CA PHE A 20 -10.30 -5.93 18.07
C PHE A 20 -9.64 -5.92 16.69
N ALA A 21 -8.65 -6.80 16.48
CA ALA A 21 -7.95 -6.94 15.22
C ALA A 21 -8.90 -7.45 14.13
N THR A 22 -8.74 -6.89 12.92
CA THR A 22 -9.45 -7.33 11.72
C THR A 22 -8.47 -7.41 10.55
N THR A 23 -8.69 -8.34 9.62
CA THR A 23 -7.87 -8.48 8.40
C THR A 23 -8.46 -7.74 7.21
N ASN A 24 -9.75 -7.39 7.24
CA ASN A 24 -10.50 -6.83 6.11
C ASN A 24 -9.85 -5.62 5.47
N HIS A 25 -9.36 -4.67 6.28
CA HIS A 25 -8.70 -3.48 5.76
C HIS A 25 -7.43 -3.82 4.98
N ILE A 26 -6.62 -4.75 5.51
CA ILE A 26 -5.40 -5.22 4.87
C ILE A 26 -5.74 -6.00 3.59
N GLU A 27 -6.75 -6.86 3.63
CA GLU A 27 -7.22 -7.62 2.45
C GLU A 27 -7.74 -6.70 1.34
N CYS A 28 -8.56 -5.70 1.70
CA CYS A 28 -9.03 -4.67 0.79
C CYS A 28 -7.87 -3.88 0.18
N LEU A 29 -6.87 -3.49 0.98
CA LEU A 29 -5.69 -2.80 0.49
C LEU A 29 -4.91 -3.65 -0.52
N TRP A 30 -4.67 -4.93 -0.21
CA TRP A 30 -4.02 -5.87 -1.12
C TRP A 30 -4.80 -6.09 -2.41
N LYS A 31 -6.14 -6.08 -2.35
CA LYS A 31 -6.97 -6.12 -3.56
C LYS A 31 -6.67 -4.92 -4.45
N HIS A 32 -6.62 -3.70 -3.90
CA HIS A 32 -6.28 -2.50 -4.67
C HIS A 32 -4.87 -2.54 -5.26
N VAL A 33 -3.87 -2.94 -4.47
CA VAL A 33 -2.48 -3.11 -4.93
C VAL A 33 -2.41 -4.04 -6.15
N LYS A 34 -3.11 -5.17 -6.09
CA LYS A 34 -3.07 -6.19 -7.15
C LYS A 34 -3.91 -5.84 -8.38
N ASN A 35 -4.81 -4.86 -8.31
CA ASN A 35 -5.74 -4.56 -9.41
C ASN A 35 -5.01 -4.15 -10.69
N ARG A 36 -3.94 -3.35 -10.59
CA ARG A 36 -3.15 -2.96 -11.76
C ARG A 36 -2.53 -4.17 -12.45
N ASN A 37 -1.79 -4.98 -11.71
CA ASN A 37 -1.14 -6.18 -12.25
C ASN A 37 -2.16 -7.14 -12.88
N LYS A 38 -3.35 -7.29 -12.30
CA LYS A 38 -4.41 -8.11 -12.91
C LYS A 38 -4.91 -7.56 -14.24
N ARG A 39 -5.08 -6.23 -14.36
CA ARG A 39 -5.51 -5.58 -15.61
C ARG A 39 -4.44 -5.67 -16.70
N GLU A 40 -3.17 -5.71 -16.31
CA GLU A 40 -2.01 -5.78 -17.21
C GLU A 40 -1.54 -7.22 -17.49
N ASN A 41 -2.29 -8.24 -17.03
CA ASN A 41 -1.94 -9.67 -17.15
C ASN A 41 -0.60 -10.06 -16.52
N GLY A 42 -0.22 -9.35 -15.46
CA GLY A 42 1.04 -9.52 -14.74
C GLY A 42 1.95 -8.31 -14.86
N THR A 43 3.09 -8.38 -14.17
CA THR A 43 4.20 -7.45 -14.35
C THR A 43 5.51 -8.22 -14.19
N ALA A 44 6.60 -7.70 -14.75
CA ALA A 44 7.91 -8.31 -14.57
C ALA A 44 8.32 -8.25 -13.09
N ARG A 45 8.93 -9.34 -12.58
CA ARG A 45 9.22 -9.49 -11.15
C ARG A 45 10.12 -8.39 -10.60
N ASN A 46 11.06 -7.91 -11.41
CA ASN A 46 11.96 -6.80 -11.08
C ASN A 46 11.24 -5.45 -10.93
N LEU A 47 10.05 -5.27 -11.53
CA LEU A 47 9.26 -4.05 -11.43
C LEU A 47 8.30 -4.06 -10.23
N LEU A 48 8.09 -5.21 -9.59
CA LEU A 48 7.14 -5.35 -8.49
C LEU A 48 7.41 -4.36 -7.36
N GLN A 49 8.68 -4.18 -6.99
CA GLN A 49 9.07 -3.24 -5.93
C GLN A 49 8.74 -1.80 -6.31
N THR A 50 9.07 -1.38 -7.54
CA THR A 50 8.76 -0.03 -8.03
C THR A 50 7.26 0.24 -8.05
N HIS A 51 6.45 -0.73 -8.49
CA HIS A 51 5.00 -0.60 -8.48
C HIS A 51 4.42 -0.51 -7.06
N LEU A 52 4.97 -1.27 -6.10
CA LEU A 52 4.55 -1.17 -4.70
C LEU A 52 4.89 0.21 -4.11
N ILE A 53 6.10 0.72 -4.38
CA ILE A 53 6.52 2.06 -3.94
C ILE A 53 5.59 3.13 -4.55
N GLU A 54 5.34 3.06 -5.86
CA GLU A 54 4.42 3.98 -6.54
C GLU A 54 3.02 3.92 -5.93
N PHE A 55 2.49 2.72 -5.69
CA PHE A 55 1.18 2.55 -5.08
C PHE A 55 1.12 3.16 -3.68
N MET A 56 2.10 2.87 -2.82
CA MET A 56 2.16 3.41 -1.46
C MET A 56 2.23 4.92 -1.47
N TRP A 57 3.05 5.50 -2.37
CA TRP A 57 3.16 6.94 -2.53
C TRP A 57 1.83 7.58 -2.98
N ARG A 58 1.17 7.01 -3.99
CA ARG A 58 -0.14 7.50 -4.45
C ARG A 58 -1.23 7.34 -3.39
N TYR A 59 -1.15 6.29 -2.57
CA TYR A 59 -2.11 6.05 -1.49
C TYR A 59 -1.99 7.09 -0.37
N GLU A 60 -0.76 7.42 0.01
CA GLU A 60 -0.44 8.45 1.01
C GLU A 60 -0.87 9.84 0.54
N PHE A 61 -0.53 10.20 -0.70
CA PHE A 61 -0.73 11.55 -1.25
C PHE A 61 -1.96 11.66 -2.17
N LYS A 62 -2.94 10.77 -2.02
CA LYS A 62 -4.09 10.62 -2.94
C LYS A 62 -4.86 11.92 -3.20
N ASP A 63 -4.89 12.83 -2.23
CA ASP A 63 -5.64 14.09 -2.30
C ASP A 63 -4.81 15.25 -2.88
N GLU A 64 -3.48 15.11 -2.95
CA GLU A 64 -2.53 16.17 -3.35
C GLU A 64 -1.47 15.68 -4.35
N ILE A 65 -1.76 14.60 -5.10
CA ILE A 65 -0.79 13.86 -5.93
C ILE A 65 0.05 14.81 -6.79
N PHE A 66 -0.58 15.76 -7.48
CA PHE A 66 0.11 16.67 -8.38
C PHE A 66 1.06 17.62 -7.64
N GLN A 67 0.61 18.22 -6.53
CA GLN A 67 1.44 19.13 -5.74
C GLN A 67 2.62 18.39 -5.12
N LYS A 68 2.38 17.21 -4.54
CA LYS A 68 3.43 16.38 -3.94
C LYS A 68 4.47 15.92 -4.96
N LEU A 69 4.04 15.61 -6.18
CA LEU A 69 4.97 15.29 -7.27
C LEU A 69 5.89 16.49 -7.57
N LEU A 70 5.33 17.69 -7.73
CA LEU A 70 6.11 18.90 -8.00
C LEU A 70 7.08 19.23 -6.85
N GLU A 71 6.64 19.09 -5.60
CA GLU A 71 7.50 19.27 -4.43
C GLU A 71 8.70 18.32 -4.47
N GLN A 72 8.47 17.04 -4.75
CA GLN A 72 9.53 16.03 -4.81
C GLN A 72 10.50 16.25 -5.98
N ILE A 73 9.98 16.62 -7.16
CA ILE A 73 10.82 17.00 -8.31
C ILE A 73 11.69 18.21 -7.91
N ARG A 74 11.09 19.25 -7.33
CA ARG A 74 11.82 20.43 -6.84
C ARG A 74 12.89 20.05 -5.83
N HIS A 75 12.60 19.15 -4.90
CA HIS A 75 13.60 18.69 -3.92
C HIS A 75 14.75 17.93 -4.60
N LEU A 76 14.46 17.06 -5.56
CA LEU A 76 15.47 16.28 -6.29
C LEU A 76 16.39 17.17 -7.14
N TYR A 77 15.85 18.26 -7.70
CA TYR A 77 16.57 19.18 -8.57
C TYR A 77 16.86 20.54 -7.90
N SER A 78 16.86 20.61 -6.57
CA SER A 78 17.03 21.86 -5.82
C SER A 78 18.38 22.57 -6.00
N CYS A 79 19.34 21.93 -6.68
CA CYS A 79 20.70 22.44 -6.92
C CYS A 79 21.02 22.68 -8.41
N ILE A 80 20.02 22.73 -9.30
CA ILE A 80 20.13 23.26 -10.67
C ILE A 80 19.34 24.57 -10.73
#